data_AF-A0A2E7TSS4-F1
#
_entry.id   AF-A0A2E7TSS4-F1
#
_cell.length_a   1.000
_cell.length_b   1.000
_cell.length_c   1.000
_cell.angle_alpha   90.00
_cell.angle_beta   90.00
_cell.angle_gamma   90.00
#
_symmetry.space_group_name_H-M   'P 1'
#
loop_
_entity.id
_entity.type
_entity.pdbx_description
1 polymer ?
#
loop_
_entity_poly.entity_id
_entity_poly.type
_entity_poly.pdbx_seq_one_letter_code
_entity_poly.pdbx_strand_id
1 'polypeptide(L)'
;MAGTLNKLLKLKIVRDLLSMDVAFRGSIVAHALSGDHPKDFWSAGNVAHATALSSTQTTVERYLYPKASHRSVEVQTHGKIVKYCLTIDGEDAYIAIHFHGAGTPPVNFVQVDVDMLALTRTGLFIVSNDTDESFLRCPVPLLEIMKRCAEREFKVVEMQQFFPDHISILNKQTAMINSGWRFVGGAVKYTRKCPSDVCCVCQESLQNSEEVVKTSCAHYYHSKCWKKHCDHSIQKGKEQLSIPSFVPPHTWSNPDTRGTIYVECPMCRASFKSWETVLPEKPL
;
A
#
# COMPACT_ATOMS: atom_id res chain seq x y z
N MET A 1 9.86 2.34 20.11
CA MET A 1 8.79 2.97 19.32
C MET A 1 8.66 4.49 19.53
N ALA A 2 8.64 5.02 20.76
CA ALA A 2 8.49 6.49 20.97
C ALA A 2 9.64 7.36 20.41
N GLY A 3 10.85 6.81 20.21
CA GLY A 3 12.02 7.57 19.74
C GLY A 3 12.00 7.95 18.25
N THR A 4 11.18 7.32 17.41
CA THR A 4 11.31 7.38 15.95
C THR A 4 10.27 8.28 15.29
N LEU A 5 9.01 8.25 15.76
CA LEU A 5 8.00 9.27 15.38
C LEU A 5 8.46 10.69 15.76
N ASN A 6 9.23 10.80 16.85
CA ASN A 6 9.86 12.06 17.27
C ASN A 6 10.77 12.68 16.21
N LYS A 7 11.39 11.90 15.32
CA LYS A 7 12.20 12.45 14.23
C LYS A 7 11.32 13.19 13.22
N LEU A 8 10.18 12.60 12.84
CA LEU A 8 9.20 13.25 11.97
C LEU A 8 8.62 14.51 12.63
N LEU A 9 8.27 14.44 13.91
CA LEU A 9 7.73 15.57 14.68
C LEU A 9 8.75 16.68 14.96
N LYS A 10 10.06 16.44 14.80
CA LYS A 10 11.08 17.50 14.91
C LYS A 10 11.09 18.42 13.69
N LEU A 11 10.61 17.95 12.54
CA LEU A 11 10.53 18.75 11.33
C LEU A 11 9.54 19.89 11.51
N LYS A 12 10.03 21.13 11.36
CA LYS A 12 9.21 22.34 11.53
C LYS A 12 7.98 22.32 10.61
N ILE A 13 8.15 21.92 9.35
CA ILE A 13 7.05 21.85 8.38
C ILE A 13 5.93 20.91 8.83
N VAL A 14 6.28 19.76 9.42
CA VAL A 14 5.31 18.79 9.91
C VAL A 14 4.52 19.38 11.07
N ARG A 15 5.19 19.98 12.06
CA ARG A 15 4.52 20.62 13.20
C ARG A 15 3.61 21.78 12.78
N ASP A 16 4.10 22.63 11.89
CA ASP A 16 3.34 23.79 11.41
C ASP A 16 2.09 23.30 10.67
N LEU A 17 2.20 22.29 9.80
CA LEU A 17 1.05 21.69 9.10
C LEU A 17 0.07 21.02 10.06
N LEU A 18 0.55 20.25 11.05
CA LEU A 18 -0.30 19.66 12.09
C LEU A 18 -1.08 20.73 12.86
N SER A 19 -0.47 21.87 13.17
CA SER A 19 -1.15 22.98 13.86
C SER A 19 -2.22 23.68 13.01
N MET A 20 -2.15 23.54 11.67
CA MET A 20 -3.16 24.00 10.70
C MET A 20 -4.25 22.94 10.42
N ASP A 21 -4.39 21.95 11.30
CA ASP A 21 -5.36 20.84 11.17
C ASP A 21 -5.18 19.99 9.90
N VAL A 22 -3.93 19.89 9.43
CA VAL A 22 -3.54 18.94 8.38
C VAL A 22 -3.22 17.59 9.02
N ALA A 23 -3.78 16.50 8.48
CA ALA A 23 -3.52 15.14 8.93
C ALA A 23 -2.55 14.44 7.97
N PHE A 24 -1.37 14.04 8.44
CA PHE A 24 -0.46 13.19 7.66
C PHE A 24 -0.99 11.75 7.64
N ARG A 25 -0.97 11.09 6.48
CA ARG A 25 -1.55 9.76 6.26
C ARG A 25 -0.49 8.72 5.89
N GLY A 26 -0.81 7.49 6.24
CA GLY A 26 -0.22 6.25 5.74
C GLY A 26 1.30 6.18 5.76
N SER A 27 1.88 6.02 4.57
CA SER A 27 3.29 5.64 4.36
C SER A 27 4.31 6.44 5.19
N ILE A 28 4.25 7.78 5.22
CA ILE A 28 5.24 8.56 5.98
C ILE A 28 5.15 8.31 7.49
N VAL A 29 3.94 8.08 8.02
CA VAL A 29 3.72 7.77 9.43
C VAL A 29 4.21 6.36 9.73
N ALA A 30 3.91 5.40 8.84
CA ALA A 30 4.37 4.02 8.95
C ALA A 30 5.90 3.90 8.93
N HIS A 31 6.58 4.60 8.01
CA HIS A 31 8.04 4.67 7.94
C HIS A 31 8.65 5.34 9.18
N ALA A 32 8.04 6.42 9.68
CA ALA A 32 8.52 7.02 10.93
C ALA A 32 8.38 6.06 12.13
N LEU A 33 7.35 5.22 12.16
CA LEU A 33 7.14 4.22 13.20
C LEU A 33 8.07 2.99 13.06
N SER A 34 8.44 2.61 11.83
CA SER A 34 9.40 1.52 11.57
C SER A 34 10.82 1.87 11.99
N GLY A 35 11.13 3.16 12.14
CA GLY A 35 12.42 3.66 12.61
C GLY A 35 13.22 4.44 11.58
N ASP A 36 12.73 4.49 10.35
CA ASP A 36 13.36 5.19 9.23
C ASP A 36 13.51 6.68 9.53
N HIS A 37 14.59 7.29 9.05
CA HIS A 37 14.69 8.73 9.07
C HIS A 37 13.71 9.31 8.03
N PRO A 38 13.01 10.44 8.29
CA PRO A 38 12.16 11.07 7.28
C PRO A 38 12.89 11.38 5.97
N LYS A 39 14.20 11.65 6.05
CA LYS A 39 15.07 11.81 4.87
C LYS A 39 15.08 10.56 4.00
N ASP A 40 15.28 9.37 4.59
CA ASP A 40 15.34 8.10 3.85
C ASP A 40 14.02 7.85 3.08
N PHE A 41 12.89 8.25 3.67
CA PHE A 41 11.59 8.19 3.00
C PHE A 41 11.55 9.02 1.71
N TRP A 42 11.99 10.29 1.75
CA TRP A 42 11.99 11.16 0.58
C TRP A 42 13.10 10.84 -0.42
N SER A 43 14.30 10.46 0.05
CA SER A 43 15.41 10.05 -0.82
C SER A 43 15.07 8.80 -1.64
N ALA A 44 14.16 7.95 -1.16
CA ALA A 44 13.59 6.84 -1.93
C ALA A 44 12.51 7.26 -2.95
N GLY A 45 12.26 8.56 -3.12
CA GLY A 45 11.28 9.11 -4.06
C GLY A 45 9.83 9.04 -3.58
N ASN A 46 9.59 8.76 -2.28
CA ASN A 46 8.23 8.66 -1.77
C ASN A 46 7.58 10.04 -1.57
N VAL A 47 6.25 10.07 -1.67
CA VAL A 47 5.43 11.27 -1.45
C VAL A 47 4.72 11.17 -0.11
N ALA A 48 4.86 12.21 0.71
CA ALA A 48 4.12 12.34 1.96
C ALA A 48 2.69 12.79 1.67
N HIS A 49 1.72 11.90 1.90
CA HIS A 49 0.32 12.23 1.71
C HIS A 49 -0.28 12.82 2.99
N ALA A 50 -1.07 13.87 2.82
CA ALA A 50 -1.81 14.50 3.90
C ALA A 50 -3.21 14.93 3.45
N THR A 51 -4.14 15.05 4.39
CA THR A 51 -5.51 15.50 4.13
C THR A 51 -5.83 16.73 4.97
N ALA A 52 -6.63 17.63 4.42
CA ALA A 52 -7.10 18.82 5.11
C ALA A 52 -8.51 19.22 4.62
N LEU A 53 -9.25 19.96 5.44
CA LEU A 53 -10.53 20.52 5.01
C LEU A 53 -10.29 21.63 3.99
N SER A 54 -11.18 21.76 3.00
CA SER A 54 -11.10 22.85 2.01
C SER A 54 -11.12 24.25 2.64
N SER A 55 -11.70 24.39 3.84
CA SER A 55 -11.69 25.64 4.60
C SER A 55 -10.29 26.06 5.08
N THR A 56 -9.35 25.13 5.25
CA THR A 56 -7.97 25.44 5.66
C THR A 56 -7.04 25.65 4.47
N GLN A 57 -7.51 25.43 3.23
CA GLN A 57 -6.70 25.48 2.03
C GLN A 57 -5.93 26.79 1.88
N THR A 58 -6.58 27.95 2.04
CA THR A 58 -5.92 29.25 1.88
C THR A 58 -4.79 29.44 2.88
N THR A 59 -4.98 29.01 4.12
CA THR A 59 -3.96 29.09 5.18
C THR A 59 -2.76 28.21 4.86
N VAL A 60 -3.02 26.94 4.50
CA VAL A 60 -1.98 25.97 4.14
C VAL A 60 -1.22 26.41 2.88
N GLU A 61 -1.93 26.87 1.85
CA GLU A 61 -1.32 27.37 0.61
C GLU A 61 -0.43 28.59 0.87
N ARG A 62 -0.87 29.57 1.67
CA ARG A 62 -0.04 30.73 2.04
C ARG A 62 1.23 30.33 2.79
N TYR A 63 1.16 29.29 3.60
CA TYR A 63 2.31 28.80 4.35
C TYR A 63 3.30 28.02 3.46
N LEU A 64 2.82 27.17 2.57
CA LEU A 64 3.65 26.29 1.74
C LEU A 64 4.18 26.95 0.47
N TYR A 65 3.39 27.80 -0.17
CA TYR A 65 3.72 28.38 -1.48
C TYR A 65 5.08 29.09 -1.50
N PRO A 66 5.46 29.92 -0.51
CA PRO A 66 6.76 30.58 -0.51
C PRO A 66 7.95 29.64 -0.27
N LYS A 67 7.70 28.42 0.23
CA LYS A 67 8.74 27.43 0.55
C LYS A 67 8.91 26.39 -0.56
N ALA A 68 8.00 26.36 -1.53
CA ALA A 68 7.97 25.34 -2.55
C ALA A 68 8.80 25.74 -3.78
N SER A 69 9.69 24.85 -4.20
CA SER A 69 10.42 24.98 -5.47
C SER A 69 9.52 24.64 -6.66
N HIS A 70 8.57 23.73 -6.47
CA HIS A 70 7.59 23.35 -7.48
C HIS A 70 6.20 23.11 -6.87
N ARG A 71 5.16 23.41 -7.66
CA ARG A 71 3.77 23.17 -7.30
C ARG A 71 2.98 22.67 -8.50
N SER A 72 2.19 21.63 -8.30
CA SER A 72 1.17 21.17 -9.25
C SER A 72 -0.18 20.97 -8.56
N VAL A 73 -1.25 21.04 -9.36
CA VAL A 73 -2.63 20.94 -8.89
C VAL A 73 -3.35 19.91 -9.74
N GLU A 74 -4.00 18.96 -9.09
CA GLU A 74 -4.88 17.98 -9.70
C GLU A 74 -6.28 18.17 -9.13
N VAL A 75 -7.23 18.49 -10.02
CA VAL A 75 -8.65 18.66 -9.64
C VAL A 75 -9.33 17.31 -9.77
N GLN A 76 -9.99 16.87 -8.70
CA GLN A 76 -10.76 15.62 -8.65
C GLN A 76 -12.24 15.91 -8.43
N THR A 77 -13.11 14.95 -8.75
CA THR A 77 -14.57 15.06 -8.62
C THR A 77 -15.02 15.45 -7.20
N HIS A 78 -14.27 15.03 -6.17
CA HIS A 78 -14.61 15.25 -4.76
C HIS A 78 -13.58 16.07 -3.97
N GLY A 79 -12.67 16.77 -4.67
CA GLY A 79 -11.64 17.55 -3.98
C GLY A 79 -10.52 18.04 -4.88
N LYS A 80 -9.46 18.54 -4.24
CA LYS A 80 -8.27 19.05 -4.92
C LYS A 80 -7.02 18.45 -4.28
N ILE A 81 -6.14 17.90 -5.11
CA ILE A 81 -4.80 17.51 -4.67
C ILE A 81 -3.84 18.63 -5.06
N VAL A 82 -3.10 19.15 -4.09
CA VAL A 82 -2.01 20.08 -4.35
C VAL A 82 -0.71 19.40 -3.95
N LYS A 83 0.21 19.27 -4.92
CA LYS A 83 1.52 18.67 -4.72
C LYS A 83 2.56 19.77 -4.61
N TYR A 84 3.42 19.66 -3.61
CA TYR A 84 4.50 20.59 -3.32
C TYR A 84 5.83 19.84 -3.32
N CYS A 85 6.82 20.39 -4.01
CA CYS A 85 8.23 20.04 -3.80
C CYS A 85 8.84 21.10 -2.88
N LEU A 86 9.36 20.67 -1.74
CA LEU A 86 9.97 21.52 -0.71
C LEU A 86 11.40 21.07 -0.49
N THR A 87 12.30 21.96 -0.09
CA THR A 87 13.61 21.54 0.43
C THR A 87 13.55 21.42 1.95
N ILE A 88 13.70 20.20 2.48
CA ILE A 88 13.73 19.91 3.92
C ILE A 88 15.09 19.34 4.27
N ASP A 89 15.83 20.05 5.14
CA ASP A 89 17.18 19.65 5.60
C ASP A 89 18.16 19.33 4.45
N GLY A 90 18.04 20.07 3.34
CA GLY A 90 18.88 19.91 2.14
C GLY A 90 18.40 18.89 1.12
N GLU A 91 17.31 18.17 1.39
CA GLU A 91 16.73 17.16 0.49
C GLU A 91 15.42 17.66 -0.13
N ASP A 92 15.15 17.24 -1.36
CA ASP A 92 13.86 17.47 -2.00
C ASP A 92 12.80 16.53 -1.37
N ALA A 93 11.76 17.14 -0.83
CA ALA A 93 10.66 16.49 -0.14
C ALA A 93 9.34 16.79 -0.84
N TYR A 94 8.65 15.73 -1.25
CA TYR A 94 7.36 15.82 -1.92
C TYR A 94 6.23 15.63 -0.91
N ILE A 95 5.33 16.61 -0.84
CA ILE A 95 4.12 16.57 0.00
C ILE A 95 2.90 16.76 -0.90
N ALA A 96 1.95 15.84 -0.83
CA ALA A 96 0.66 15.93 -1.53
C ALA A 96 -0.45 16.14 -0.51
N ILE A 97 -1.12 17.29 -0.58
CA ILE A 97 -2.23 17.65 0.30
C ILE A 97 -3.56 17.51 -0.45
N HIS A 98 -4.42 16.68 0.10
CA HIS A 98 -5.77 16.42 -0.38
C HIS A 98 -6.76 17.29 0.38
N PHE A 99 -7.30 18.30 -0.29
CA PHE A 99 -8.32 19.18 0.25
C PHE A 99 -9.70 18.61 -0.08
N HIS A 100 -10.50 18.37 0.95
CA HIS A 100 -11.84 17.79 0.82
C HIS A 100 -12.90 18.64 1.51
N GLY A 101 -14.14 18.57 1.00
CA GLY A 101 -15.28 19.26 1.58
C GLY A 101 -15.66 18.70 2.95
N ALA A 102 -16.51 19.44 3.66
CA ALA A 102 -17.18 18.88 4.84
C ALA A 102 -18.13 17.76 4.40
N GLY A 103 -18.06 16.60 5.06
CA GLY A 103 -18.92 15.45 4.77
C GLY A 103 -18.55 14.64 3.52
N THR A 104 -17.52 15.02 2.76
CA THR A 104 -16.98 14.14 1.71
C THR A 104 -16.03 13.12 2.33
N PRO A 105 -16.18 11.82 2.02
CA PRO A 105 -15.27 10.81 2.52
C PRO A 105 -13.84 11.12 2.06
N PRO A 106 -12.82 10.89 2.91
CA PRO A 106 -11.44 11.02 2.48
C PRO A 106 -11.20 10.10 1.27
N VAL A 107 -10.43 10.60 0.30
CA VAL A 107 -10.01 9.80 -0.86
C VAL A 107 -9.39 8.48 -0.37
N ASN A 108 -9.78 7.35 -0.95
CA ASN A 108 -9.34 6.01 -0.53
C ASN A 108 -7.84 5.82 -0.77
N PHE A 109 -7.00 6.10 0.24
CA PHE A 109 -5.56 5.83 0.22
C PHE A 109 -5.18 4.45 0.76
N VAL A 110 -6.13 3.73 1.36
CA VAL A 110 -5.84 2.54 2.16
C VAL A 110 -5.77 1.30 1.27
N GLN A 111 -4.62 1.07 0.64
CA GLN A 111 -4.39 -0.21 -0.07
C GLN A 111 -3.82 -1.28 0.86
N VAL A 112 -3.10 -0.83 1.89
CA VAL A 112 -2.50 -1.69 2.91
C VAL A 112 -2.86 -1.19 4.32
N ASP A 113 -2.77 -2.05 5.31
CA ASP A 113 -3.19 -1.78 6.68
C ASP A 113 -2.40 -0.64 7.33
N VAL A 114 -1.09 -0.57 7.10
CA VAL A 114 -0.25 0.54 7.59
C VAL A 114 -0.61 1.89 6.99
N ASP A 115 -1.29 1.92 5.82
CA ASP A 115 -1.79 3.17 5.23
C ASP A 115 -3.00 3.73 6.01
N MET A 116 -3.62 2.92 6.89
CA MET A 116 -4.70 3.38 7.78
C MET A 116 -4.20 4.30 8.89
N LEU A 117 -2.90 4.41 9.13
CA LEU A 117 -2.39 5.31 10.17
C LEU A 117 -2.53 6.76 9.74
N ALA A 118 -2.93 7.61 10.69
CA ALA A 118 -2.94 9.04 10.51
C ALA A 118 -2.43 9.78 11.74
N LEU A 119 -1.72 10.87 11.49
CA LEU A 119 -1.14 11.74 12.51
C LEU A 119 -1.75 13.14 12.38
N THR A 120 -2.39 13.61 13.44
CA THR A 120 -2.89 14.99 13.60
C THR A 120 -2.26 15.65 14.83
N ARG A 121 -2.59 16.92 15.07
CA ARG A 121 -2.19 17.61 16.31
C ARG A 121 -2.67 16.92 17.60
N THR A 122 -3.74 16.12 17.53
CA THR A 122 -4.29 15.41 18.69
C THR A 122 -3.59 14.08 18.96
N GLY A 123 -2.86 13.54 17.98
CA GLY A 123 -2.09 12.31 18.12
C GLY A 123 -2.23 11.38 16.91
N LEU A 124 -1.83 10.13 17.13
CA LEU A 124 -1.89 9.03 16.17
C LEU A 124 -3.24 8.31 16.29
N PHE A 125 -3.90 8.03 15.18
CA PHE A 125 -5.16 7.30 15.11
C PHE A 125 -5.28 6.49 13.82
N ILE A 126 -6.32 5.66 13.74
CA ILE A 126 -6.65 4.88 12.54
C ILE A 126 -7.75 5.56 11.75
N VAL A 127 -7.54 5.66 10.44
CA VAL A 127 -8.56 6.00 9.46
C VAL A 127 -9.25 4.71 9.06
N SER A 128 -10.49 4.53 9.48
CA SER A 128 -11.35 3.50 8.91
C SER A 128 -12.17 4.11 7.77
N ASN A 129 -12.33 3.33 6.71
CA ASN A 129 -13.29 3.63 5.65
C ASN A 129 -14.70 3.15 6.00
N ASP A 130 -14.83 2.32 7.05
CA ASP A 130 -16.12 1.88 7.53
C ASP A 130 -16.79 3.01 8.31
N THR A 131 -18.04 3.26 7.94
CA THR A 131 -19.00 4.10 8.69
C THR A 131 -19.38 3.49 10.04
N ASP A 132 -18.86 2.30 10.35
CA ASP A 132 -19.16 1.56 11.55
C ASP A 132 -18.33 2.11 12.73
N GLU A 133 -18.99 2.88 13.61
CA GLU A 133 -18.40 3.47 14.81
C GLU A 133 -17.73 2.46 15.74
N SER A 134 -17.97 1.15 15.55
CA SER A 134 -17.34 0.06 16.29
C SER A 134 -15.82 0.00 16.13
N PHE A 135 -15.27 0.39 14.96
CA PHE A 135 -13.82 0.45 14.75
C PHE A 135 -13.13 1.61 15.47
N LEU A 136 -13.86 2.70 15.73
CA LEU A 136 -13.33 3.91 16.38
C LEU A 136 -13.13 3.76 17.90
N ARG A 137 -13.69 2.69 18.50
CA ARG A 137 -13.71 2.50 19.96
C ARG A 137 -12.74 1.45 20.49
N CYS A 138 -11.96 0.79 19.62
CA CYS A 138 -11.05 -0.28 20.04
C CYS A 138 -9.58 0.15 19.86
N PRO A 139 -8.73 0.16 20.91
CA PRO A 139 -7.30 0.46 20.79
C PRO A 139 -6.48 -0.68 20.15
N VAL A 140 -7.07 -1.87 20.00
CA VAL A 140 -6.40 -3.09 19.53
C VAL A 140 -5.90 -2.97 18.08
N PRO A 141 -6.69 -2.45 17.11
CA PRO A 141 -6.21 -2.28 15.74
C PRO A 141 -5.02 -1.30 15.64
N LEU A 142 -4.96 -0.26 16.49
CA LEU A 142 -3.85 0.70 16.47
C LEU A 142 -2.55 0.06 16.94
N LEU A 143 -2.59 -0.67 18.05
CA LEU A 143 -1.42 -1.37 18.57
C LEU A 143 -0.91 -2.44 17.60
N GLU A 144 -1.80 -3.18 16.96
CA GLU A 144 -1.43 -4.18 15.96
C GLU A 144 -0.74 -3.57 14.74
N ILE A 145 -1.28 -2.48 14.19
CA ILE A 145 -0.68 -1.80 13.05
C ILE A 145 0.67 -1.17 13.46
N MET A 146 0.76 -0.55 14.64
CA MET A 146 2.04 -0.02 15.14
C MET A 146 3.11 -1.11 15.31
N LYS A 147 2.72 -2.28 15.83
CA LYS A 147 3.62 -3.44 15.95
C LYS A 147 4.14 -3.87 14.58
N ARG A 148 3.26 -3.95 13.58
CA ARG A 148 3.66 -4.26 12.20
C ARG A 148 4.59 -3.22 11.61
N CYS A 149 4.32 -1.93 11.81
CA CYS A 149 5.26 -0.88 11.39
C CYS A 149 6.64 -1.10 12.00
N ALA A 150 6.72 -1.40 13.30
CA ALA A 150 7.99 -1.69 13.97
C ALA A 150 8.70 -2.95 13.41
N GLU A 151 7.94 -3.95 12.96
CA GLU A 151 8.44 -5.18 12.34
C GLU A 151 8.63 -5.06 10.80
N ARG A 152 8.40 -3.85 10.24
CA ARG A 152 8.33 -3.58 8.78
C ARG A 152 7.37 -4.51 8.04
N GLU A 153 6.28 -4.89 8.68
CA GLU A 153 5.25 -5.76 8.11
C GLU A 153 4.05 -4.96 7.57
N PHE A 154 3.38 -5.49 6.56
CA PHE A 154 2.10 -4.96 6.07
C PHE A 154 1.17 -6.05 5.54
N LYS A 155 -0.13 -5.76 5.51
CA LYS A 155 -1.17 -6.57 4.83
C LYS A 155 -1.95 -5.71 3.84
N VAL A 156 -2.41 -6.34 2.76
CA VAL A 156 -3.40 -5.74 1.86
C VAL A 156 -4.74 -5.70 2.58
N VAL A 157 -5.41 -4.55 2.54
CA VAL A 157 -6.77 -4.40 3.10
C VAL A 157 -7.76 -4.71 1.99
N GLU A 158 -8.59 -5.73 2.19
CA GLU A 158 -9.66 -6.04 1.24
C GLU A 158 -10.79 -5.02 1.41
N MET A 159 -10.77 -3.95 0.60
CA MET A 159 -11.89 -3.02 0.54
C MET A 159 -13.09 -3.68 -0.13
N GLN A 160 -14.19 -3.85 0.59
CA GLN A 160 -15.40 -4.51 0.09
C GLN A 160 -16.24 -3.66 -0.87
N GLN A 161 -16.00 -2.34 -0.98
CA GLN A 161 -17.00 -1.45 -1.62
C GLN A 161 -16.46 -0.46 -2.65
N PHE A 162 -15.15 -0.22 -2.70
CA PHE A 162 -14.53 0.66 -3.70
C PHE A 162 -13.20 0.05 -4.08
N PHE A 163 -13.19 -0.75 -5.15
CA PHE A 163 -11.97 -1.38 -5.62
C PHE A 163 -10.97 -0.29 -6.05
N PRO A 164 -9.87 -0.05 -5.32
CA PRO A 164 -8.72 0.59 -5.95
C PRO A 164 -8.30 -0.30 -7.11
N ASP A 165 -7.90 0.30 -8.23
CA ASP A 165 -7.38 -0.41 -9.39
C ASP A 165 -6.41 -1.50 -8.91
N HIS A 166 -6.71 -2.77 -9.20
CA HIS A 166 -5.91 -3.91 -8.75
C HIS A 166 -4.42 -3.72 -9.10
N ILE A 167 -4.12 -3.06 -10.21
CA ILE A 167 -2.75 -2.72 -10.61
C ILE A 167 -2.10 -1.75 -9.62
N SER A 168 -2.86 -0.80 -9.08
CA SER A 168 -2.38 0.11 -8.05
C SER A 168 -2.01 -0.59 -6.74
N ILE A 169 -2.77 -1.62 -6.31
CA ILE A 169 -2.41 -2.46 -5.15
C ILE A 169 -1.09 -3.20 -5.42
N LEU A 170 -0.96 -3.85 -6.57
CA LEU A 170 0.27 -4.56 -6.93
C LEU A 170 1.50 -3.64 -6.98
N ASN A 171 1.35 -2.46 -7.58
CA ASN A 171 2.42 -1.47 -7.67
C ASN A 171 2.84 -0.99 -6.27
N LYS A 172 1.87 -0.70 -5.39
CA LYS A 172 2.14 -0.30 -4.00
C LYS A 172 2.83 -1.42 -3.21
N GLN A 173 2.32 -2.65 -3.30
CA GLN A 173 2.90 -3.81 -2.63
C GLN A 173 4.35 -4.03 -3.07
N THR A 174 4.61 -3.96 -4.39
CA THR A 174 5.96 -4.11 -4.95
C THR A 174 6.89 -3.00 -4.45
N ALA A 175 6.44 -1.74 -4.44
CA ALA A 175 7.22 -0.61 -3.94
C ALA A 175 7.58 -0.76 -2.44
N MET A 176 6.63 -1.24 -1.64
CA MET A 176 6.87 -1.51 -0.22
C MET A 176 7.89 -2.64 -0.01
N ILE A 177 7.77 -3.73 -0.75
CA ILE A 177 8.73 -4.85 -0.71
C ILE A 177 10.12 -4.37 -1.10
N ASN A 178 10.24 -3.62 -2.19
CA ASN A 178 11.52 -3.03 -2.61
C ASN A 178 12.11 -2.05 -1.59
N SER A 179 11.27 -1.50 -0.70
CA SER A 179 11.68 -0.63 0.41
C SER A 179 11.96 -1.42 1.70
N GLY A 180 12.10 -2.74 1.62
CA GLY A 180 12.39 -3.61 2.75
C GLY A 180 11.21 -3.83 3.70
N TRP A 181 9.98 -3.71 3.22
CA TRP A 181 8.79 -4.13 3.96
C TRP A 181 8.39 -5.56 3.61
N ARG A 182 7.88 -6.31 4.59
CA ARG A 182 7.44 -7.69 4.44
C ARG A 182 5.92 -7.79 4.35
N PHE A 183 5.44 -8.44 3.30
CA PHE A 183 4.03 -8.74 3.14
C PHE A 183 3.61 -9.95 4.00
N VAL A 184 2.62 -9.76 4.87
CA VAL A 184 2.14 -10.78 5.83
C VAL A 184 0.71 -11.20 5.48
N GLY A 185 0.50 -11.66 4.25
CA GLY A 185 -0.83 -12.14 3.82
C GLY A 185 -0.77 -13.00 2.56
N GLY A 186 0.42 -13.44 2.16
CA GLY A 186 0.61 -14.19 0.94
C GLY A 186 0.02 -15.59 0.99
N ALA A 187 -0.56 -16.02 -0.13
CA ALA A 187 -0.96 -17.40 -0.38
C ALA A 187 0.26 -18.30 -0.69
N VAL A 188 1.46 -17.72 -0.74
CA VAL A 188 2.70 -18.43 -1.08
C VAL A 188 3.80 -18.18 -0.05
N LYS A 189 4.63 -19.20 0.20
CA LYS A 189 5.72 -19.13 1.18
C LYS A 189 6.98 -19.78 0.64
N TYR A 190 8.14 -19.17 0.91
CA TYR A 190 9.42 -19.85 0.71
C TYR A 190 9.56 -21.05 1.65
N THR A 191 10.09 -22.15 1.13
CA THR A 191 10.41 -23.35 1.90
C THR A 191 11.70 -23.97 1.40
N ARG A 192 12.51 -24.48 2.33
CA ARG A 192 13.66 -25.36 2.03
C ARG A 192 13.34 -26.83 2.21
N LYS A 193 12.15 -27.13 2.76
CA LYS A 193 11.64 -28.49 2.90
C LYS A 193 10.72 -28.74 1.72
N CYS A 194 11.23 -29.39 0.68
CA CYS A 194 10.42 -29.85 -0.44
C CYS A 194 10.37 -31.38 -0.45
N PRO A 195 9.23 -31.98 -0.81
CA PRO A 195 9.19 -33.40 -1.16
C PRO A 195 10.09 -33.64 -2.38
N SER A 196 10.56 -34.88 -2.55
CA SER A 196 11.20 -35.33 -3.78
C SER A 196 10.14 -35.43 -4.88
N ASP A 197 9.75 -34.27 -5.42
CA ASP A 197 8.72 -34.10 -6.42
C ASP A 197 9.28 -33.28 -7.60
N VAL A 198 8.51 -33.18 -8.68
CA VAL A 198 8.87 -32.40 -9.88
C VAL A 198 8.11 -31.08 -9.92
N CYS A 199 8.78 -30.02 -10.34
CA CYS A 199 8.11 -28.75 -10.57
C CYS A 199 7.23 -28.84 -11.83
N CYS A 200 5.92 -28.69 -11.71
CA CYS A 200 5.01 -28.85 -12.86
C CYS A 200 5.12 -27.76 -13.94
N VAL A 201 5.97 -26.74 -13.72
CA VAL A 201 6.23 -25.68 -14.70
C VAL A 201 7.40 -26.04 -15.61
N CYS A 202 8.53 -26.49 -15.07
CA CYS A 202 9.72 -26.87 -15.85
C CYS A 202 9.92 -28.38 -15.99
N GLN A 203 9.16 -29.20 -15.24
CA GLN A 203 9.28 -30.65 -15.15
C GLN A 203 10.62 -31.15 -14.58
N GLU A 204 11.42 -30.26 -13.98
CA GLU A 204 12.67 -30.62 -13.28
C GLU A 204 12.39 -30.97 -11.81
N SER A 205 13.23 -31.82 -11.22
CA SER A 205 13.13 -32.21 -9.82
C SER A 205 13.35 -31.01 -8.89
N LEU A 206 12.56 -30.95 -7.81
CA LEU A 206 12.75 -29.99 -6.73
C LEU A 206 13.83 -30.50 -5.78
N GLN A 207 14.91 -29.75 -5.63
CA GLN A 207 15.97 -30.09 -4.67
C GLN A 207 15.89 -29.21 -3.41
N ASN A 208 16.25 -29.78 -2.25
CA ASN A 208 16.29 -29.04 -0.98
C ASN A 208 17.33 -27.91 -0.95
N SER A 209 18.31 -27.93 -1.87
CA SER A 209 19.31 -26.88 -2.07
C SER A 209 18.76 -25.68 -2.84
N GLU A 210 17.58 -25.80 -3.45
CA GLU A 210 17.00 -24.77 -4.30
C GLU A 210 15.95 -23.93 -3.56
N GLU A 211 15.70 -22.74 -4.09
CA GLU A 211 14.63 -21.87 -3.59
C GLU A 211 13.29 -22.38 -4.07
N VAL A 212 12.55 -23.02 -3.17
CA VAL A 212 11.23 -23.58 -3.46
C VAL A 212 10.13 -22.72 -2.81
N VAL A 213 9.02 -22.60 -3.52
CA VAL A 213 7.81 -21.94 -3.06
C VAL A 213 6.74 -22.98 -2.83
N LYS A 214 6.06 -22.89 -1.68
CA LYS A 214 4.86 -23.66 -1.35
C LYS A 214 3.64 -22.75 -1.43
N THR A 215 2.65 -23.14 -2.22
CA THR A 215 1.35 -22.46 -2.30
C THR A 215 0.43 -22.87 -1.13
N SER A 216 -0.64 -22.12 -0.89
CA SER A 216 -1.65 -22.44 0.13
C SER A 216 -2.43 -23.71 -0.18
N CYS A 217 -2.56 -24.07 -1.47
CA CYS A 217 -3.05 -25.38 -1.91
C CYS A 217 -2.00 -26.51 -1.82
N ALA A 218 -0.88 -26.26 -1.13
CA ALA A 218 0.17 -27.22 -0.80
C ALA A 218 0.99 -27.79 -1.97
N HIS A 219 1.01 -27.11 -3.13
CA HIS A 219 1.87 -27.46 -4.26
C HIS A 219 3.21 -26.72 -4.21
N TYR A 220 4.25 -27.34 -4.78
CA TYR A 220 5.63 -26.86 -4.72
C TYR A 220 6.16 -26.49 -6.11
N TYR A 221 6.92 -25.40 -6.18
CA TYR A 221 7.52 -24.90 -7.42
C TYR A 221 8.90 -24.31 -7.16
N HIS A 222 9.82 -24.38 -8.12
CA HIS A 222 11.00 -23.50 -8.08
C HIS A 222 10.54 -22.04 -8.03
N SER A 223 11.16 -21.23 -7.18
CA SER A 223 10.81 -19.82 -7.00
C SER A 223 10.83 -19.05 -8.32
N LYS A 224 11.83 -19.32 -9.18
CA LYS A 224 11.94 -18.71 -10.51
C LYS A 224 10.79 -19.13 -11.43
N CYS A 225 10.41 -20.40 -11.42
CA CYS A 225 9.30 -20.93 -12.23
C CYS A 225 7.96 -20.34 -11.78
N TRP A 226 7.71 -20.29 -10.47
CA TRP A 226 6.51 -19.67 -9.91
C TRP A 226 6.41 -18.19 -10.27
N LYS A 227 7.51 -17.44 -10.12
CA LYS A 227 7.57 -16.03 -10.49
C LYS A 227 7.23 -15.82 -11.97
N LYS A 228 7.88 -16.57 -12.87
CA LYS A 228 7.61 -16.49 -14.31
C LYS A 228 6.15 -16.79 -14.65
N HIS A 229 5.55 -17.78 -13.99
CA HIS A 229 4.13 -18.10 -14.13
C HIS A 229 3.23 -16.94 -13.69
N CYS A 230 3.47 -16.38 -12.50
CA CYS A 230 2.73 -15.24 -11.99
C CYS A 230 2.86 -14.02 -12.90
N ASP A 231 4.07 -13.67 -13.33
CA ASP A 231 4.34 -12.53 -14.21
C ASP A 231 3.56 -12.66 -15.54
N HIS A 232 3.54 -13.87 -16.12
CA HIS A 232 2.77 -14.16 -17.33
C HIS A 232 1.25 -14.03 -17.10
N SER A 233 0.71 -14.61 -16.03
CA SER A 233 -0.71 -14.50 -15.68
C SER A 233 -1.13 -13.05 -15.41
N ILE A 234 -0.29 -12.28 -14.72
CA ILE A 234 -0.53 -10.87 -14.44
C ILE A 234 -0.52 -10.05 -15.72
N GLN A 235 0.45 -10.28 -16.62
CA GLN A 235 0.53 -9.58 -17.90
C GLN A 235 -0.69 -9.86 -18.77
N LYS A 236 -1.11 -11.13 -18.88
CA LYS A 236 -2.32 -11.51 -19.62
C LYS A 236 -3.58 -10.87 -19.02
N GLY A 237 -3.68 -10.82 -17.69
CA GLY A 237 -4.79 -10.15 -17.00
C GLY A 237 -4.82 -8.64 -17.27
N LYS A 238 -3.66 -7.97 -17.28
CA LYS A 238 -3.54 -6.54 -17.64
C LYS A 238 -4.06 -6.26 -19.05
N GLU A 239 -3.67 -7.10 -20.02
CA GLU A 239 -4.12 -6.97 -21.41
C GLU A 239 -5.64 -7.11 -21.51
N GLN A 240 -6.24 -8.08 -20.81
CA GLN A 240 -7.69 -8.27 -20.80
C GLN A 240 -8.45 -7.09 -20.17
N LEU A 241 -7.91 -6.50 -19.11
CA LEU A 241 -8.49 -5.31 -18.47
C LEU A 241 -8.32 -4.02 -19.30
N SER A 242 -7.34 -3.99 -20.21
CA SER A 242 -7.08 -2.83 -21.09
C SER A 242 -8.05 -2.74 -22.28
N ILE A 243 -8.84 -3.79 -22.55
CA ILE A 243 -9.85 -3.80 -23.62
C ILE A 243 -11.13 -3.16 -23.06
N PRO A 244 -11.62 -2.03 -23.62
CA PRO A 244 -12.89 -1.45 -23.22
C PRO A 244 -14.00 -2.46 -23.49
N SER A 245 -14.50 -3.09 -22.44
CA SER A 245 -15.50 -4.14 -22.56
C SER A 245 -16.85 -3.47 -22.89
N PHE A 246 -17.21 -3.41 -24.17
CA PHE A 246 -18.58 -3.15 -24.60
C PHE A 246 -19.40 -4.41 -24.30
N VAL A 247 -19.73 -4.64 -23.03
CA VAL A 247 -20.51 -5.81 -22.59
C VAL A 247 -21.89 -5.34 -22.12
N PRO A 248 -22.99 -5.88 -22.69
CA PRO A 248 -24.36 -5.48 -22.35
C PRO A 248 -24.70 -5.71 -20.86
N PRO A 249 -25.69 -4.98 -20.31
CA PRO A 249 -25.93 -4.93 -18.86
C PRO A 249 -26.46 -6.20 -18.19
N HIS A 250 -26.70 -7.31 -18.91
CA HIS A 250 -27.66 -8.33 -18.44
C HIS A 250 -27.16 -9.77 -18.26
N THR A 251 -25.86 -10.05 -18.39
CA THR A 251 -25.30 -11.39 -18.05
C THR A 251 -24.31 -11.29 -16.90
N TRP A 252 -24.81 -11.19 -15.67
CA TRP A 252 -23.98 -11.05 -14.48
C TRP A 252 -24.44 -12.02 -13.40
N SER A 253 -23.70 -13.12 -13.26
CA SER A 253 -23.81 -14.02 -12.12
C SER A 253 -22.65 -13.88 -11.14
N ASN A 254 -21.74 -12.91 -11.33
CA ASN A 254 -20.77 -12.55 -10.29
C ASN A 254 -20.29 -11.08 -10.41
N PRO A 255 -20.83 -10.14 -9.61
CA PRO A 255 -20.34 -8.76 -9.57
C PRO A 255 -18.93 -8.61 -8.97
N ASP A 256 -18.39 -9.65 -8.31
CA ASP A 256 -17.11 -9.64 -7.58
C ASP A 256 -15.83 -9.78 -8.43
N THR A 257 -15.94 -10.03 -9.74
CA THR A 257 -14.77 -10.35 -10.59
C THR A 257 -14.27 -9.19 -11.44
N ARG A 258 -14.92 -8.01 -11.39
CA ARG A 258 -14.48 -6.86 -12.18
C ARG A 258 -13.18 -6.29 -11.65
N GLY A 259 -12.11 -6.45 -12.44
CA GLY A 259 -10.83 -5.77 -12.20
C GLY A 259 -9.79 -6.56 -11.40
N THR A 260 -10.11 -7.72 -10.84
CA THR A 260 -9.13 -8.52 -10.09
C THR A 260 -8.43 -9.54 -11.00
N ILE A 261 -7.10 -9.54 -11.00
CA ILE A 261 -6.31 -10.53 -11.75
C ILE A 261 -6.05 -11.73 -10.84
N TYR A 262 -6.45 -12.90 -11.30
CA TYR A 262 -6.20 -14.16 -10.62
C TYR A 262 -5.03 -14.91 -11.25
N VAL A 263 -4.26 -15.58 -10.41
CA VAL A 263 -3.22 -16.53 -10.81
C VAL A 263 -3.69 -17.91 -10.39
N GLU A 264 -3.79 -18.83 -11.34
CA GLU A 264 -4.22 -20.20 -11.06
C GLU A 264 -3.01 -21.09 -10.79
N CYS A 265 -3.14 -21.99 -9.83
CA CYS A 265 -2.18 -23.06 -9.58
C CYS A 265 -2.08 -23.99 -10.81
N PRO A 266 -0.89 -24.21 -11.41
CA PRO A 266 -0.72 -25.14 -12.54
C PRO A 266 -1.15 -26.58 -12.26
N MET A 267 -1.15 -27.01 -10.99
CA MET A 267 -1.51 -28.37 -10.56
C MET A 267 -3.02 -28.57 -10.40
N CYS A 268 -3.66 -27.77 -9.54
CA CYS A 268 -5.05 -27.98 -9.13
C CYS A 268 -6.02 -26.88 -9.57
N ARG A 269 -5.52 -25.86 -10.29
CA ARG A 269 -6.29 -24.68 -10.73
C ARG A 269 -6.93 -23.86 -9.59
N ALA A 270 -6.50 -24.05 -8.34
CA ALA A 270 -6.86 -23.14 -7.26
C ALA A 270 -6.48 -21.71 -7.65
N SER A 271 -7.43 -20.79 -7.56
CA SER A 271 -7.25 -19.39 -7.93
C SER A 271 -6.75 -18.58 -6.75
N PHE A 272 -5.71 -17.79 -6.96
CA PHE A 272 -5.17 -16.84 -5.99
C PHE A 272 -5.35 -15.43 -6.54
N LYS A 273 -5.66 -14.46 -5.68
CA LYS A 273 -5.57 -13.06 -6.08
C LYS A 273 -4.09 -12.76 -6.33
N SER A 274 -3.76 -12.07 -7.42
CA SER A 274 -2.34 -11.95 -7.80
C SER A 274 -1.47 -11.27 -6.74
N TRP A 275 -2.01 -10.34 -5.94
CA TRP A 275 -1.30 -9.73 -4.80
C TRP A 275 -0.95 -10.73 -3.70
N GLU A 276 -1.67 -11.86 -3.61
CA GLU A 276 -1.35 -12.96 -2.68
C GLU A 276 -0.20 -13.83 -3.18
N THR A 277 0.16 -13.73 -4.46
CA THR A 277 1.20 -14.56 -5.10
C THR A 277 2.58 -13.92 -5.08
N VAL A 278 2.67 -12.66 -4.65
CA VAL A 278 3.94 -11.95 -4.49
C VAL A 278 4.74 -12.60 -3.36
N LEU A 279 5.95 -13.03 -3.68
CA LEU A 279 6.82 -13.71 -2.74
C LEU A 279 7.33 -12.73 -1.67
N PRO A 280 7.22 -13.05 -0.37
CA PRO A 280 7.86 -12.25 0.67
C PRO A 280 9.38 -12.29 0.49
N GLU A 281 10.13 -11.26 0.88
CA GLU A 281 11.60 -11.36 0.88
C GLU A 281 12.08 -12.60 1.62
N LYS A 282 13.20 -13.18 1.16
CA LYS A 282 13.75 -14.43 1.70
C LYS A 282 13.83 -14.31 3.22
N PRO A 283 13.42 -15.33 3.98
CA PRO A 283 13.73 -15.36 5.40
C PRO A 283 15.25 -15.30 5.54
N LEU A 284 15.73 -14.29 6.26
CA LEU A 284 17.12 -14.17 6.72
C LEU A 284 17.56 -15.45 7.43
#